data_AF-A0A3D6EAR6-F1
#
_entry.id   AF-A0A3D6EAR6-F1
#
_cell.length_a   1.000
_cell.length_b   1.000
_cell.length_c   1.000
_cell.angle_alpha   90.00
_cell.angle_beta   90.00
_cell.angle_gamma   90.00
#
_symmetry.space_group_name_H-M   'P 1'
#
loop_
_entity.id
_entity.type
_entity.pdbx_description
1 polymer ?
#
loop_
_entity_poly.entity_id
_entity_poly.type
_entity_poly.pdbx_seq_one_letter_code
_entity_poly.pdbx_strand_id
1 'polypeptide(L)'
;MYGSHNTFTAYPVRRWYMHILQPFARCQRTTIEQQIACGARAFDLRVRFGKGGILIPCHGLVEYKAYVPAVVARLENAGCCYRIILENVMGGRKVASDDLDRLKAIFLTKEFPHCLYVSDKRSWNTTRNPYCLERLGEQNRHGGTGCIIPRLWVRKYKYYKAQHAANLDTETIHYYDFVDIK
;
A
#
# COMPACT_ATOMS: atom_id res chain seq x y z
N MET A 1 6.29 -12.91 -5.83
CA MET A 1 6.82 -12.00 -4.79
C MET A 1 5.72 -11.70 -3.79
N TYR A 2 6.03 -11.65 -2.49
CA TYR A 2 5.06 -11.39 -1.44
C TYR A 2 4.81 -9.89 -1.26
N GLY A 3 3.56 -9.47 -1.43
CA GLY A 3 3.14 -8.06 -1.36
C GLY A 3 2.26 -7.74 -0.15
N SER A 4 2.47 -6.58 0.44
CA SER A 4 1.63 -6.00 1.49
C SER A 4 0.58 -5.07 0.90
N HIS A 5 -0.70 -5.44 1.02
CA HIS A 5 -1.81 -4.58 0.62
C HIS A 5 -2.10 -3.52 1.68
N ASN A 6 -2.40 -2.28 1.28
CA ASN A 6 -2.78 -1.19 2.20
C ASN A 6 -1.84 -1.08 3.42
N THR A 7 -0.53 -1.00 3.15
CA THR A 7 0.56 -1.14 4.13
C THR A 7 0.37 -0.27 5.38
N PHE A 8 -0.06 0.97 5.19
CA PHE A 8 -0.19 1.94 6.29
C PHE A 8 -1.27 1.60 7.33
N THR A 9 -2.14 0.64 7.06
CA THR A 9 -3.23 0.28 7.98
C THR A 9 -2.77 -0.42 9.26
N ALA A 10 -1.47 -0.78 9.34
CA ALA A 10 -0.81 -1.23 10.55
C ALA A 10 -0.57 -0.11 11.58
N TYR A 11 -0.46 1.14 11.12
CA TYR A 11 -0.16 2.27 11.99
C TYR A 11 -1.38 2.70 12.82
N PRO A 12 -1.19 3.44 13.94
CA PRO A 12 -2.30 4.01 14.69
C PRO A 12 -3.12 4.99 13.83
N VAL A 13 -4.44 5.03 14.04
CA VAL A 13 -5.29 6.02 13.39
C VAL A 13 -4.98 7.43 13.87
N ARG A 14 -5.21 8.43 13.03
CA ARG A 14 -4.96 9.84 13.38
C ARG A 14 -5.94 10.40 14.40
N ARG A 15 -7.21 9.96 14.36
CA ARG A 15 -8.30 10.51 15.16
C ARG A 15 -9.08 9.38 15.82
N TRP A 16 -9.53 9.60 17.05
CA TRP A 16 -10.16 8.56 17.87
C TRP A 16 -11.41 7.95 17.20
N TYR A 17 -12.25 8.77 16.56
CA TYR A 17 -13.48 8.29 15.95
C TYR A 17 -13.23 7.36 14.74
N MET A 18 -12.04 7.39 14.15
CA MET A 18 -11.66 6.47 13.07
C MET A 18 -11.47 5.03 13.57
N HIS A 19 -11.32 4.81 14.88
CA HIS A 19 -11.29 3.47 15.45
C HIS A 19 -12.56 2.67 15.15
N ILE A 20 -13.71 3.35 15.01
CA ILE A 20 -15.00 2.74 14.67
C ILE A 20 -14.96 2.12 13.27
N LEU A 21 -14.24 2.75 12.33
CA LEU A 21 -14.10 2.29 10.95
C LEU A 21 -12.94 1.29 10.77
N GLN A 22 -12.08 1.15 11.77
CA GLN A 22 -10.88 0.31 11.70
C GLN A 22 -11.17 -1.18 11.40
N PRO A 23 -12.24 -1.83 11.90
CA PRO A 23 -12.55 -3.22 11.56
C PRO A 23 -12.73 -3.46 10.06
N PHE A 24 -13.21 -2.45 9.33
CA PHE A 24 -13.48 -2.49 7.89
C PHE A 24 -12.27 -2.01 7.08
N ALA A 25 -11.45 -1.11 7.64
CA ALA A 25 -10.32 -0.51 6.95
C ALA A 25 -8.96 -1.19 7.22
N ARG A 26 -8.82 -1.98 8.29
CA ARG A 26 -7.53 -2.59 8.67
C ARG A 26 -7.19 -3.76 7.75
N CYS A 27 -6.07 -3.63 7.05
CA CYS A 27 -5.48 -4.68 6.24
C CYS A 27 -4.20 -5.22 6.86
N GLN A 28 -3.48 -4.48 7.71
CA GLN A 28 -2.21 -4.90 8.30
C GLN A 28 -2.22 -4.75 9.83
N ARG A 29 -1.35 -5.51 10.52
CA ARG A 29 -1.18 -5.48 11.99
C ARG A 29 0.27 -5.31 12.43
N THR A 30 1.19 -5.62 11.55
CA THR A 30 2.64 -5.62 11.78
C THR A 30 3.25 -4.36 11.19
N THR A 31 4.29 -3.85 11.84
CA THR A 31 5.11 -2.73 11.33
C THR A 31 5.75 -3.09 9.99
N ILE A 32 6.26 -2.11 9.26
CA ILE A 32 6.88 -2.35 7.94
C ILE A 32 8.09 -3.27 8.08
N GLU A 33 8.88 -3.09 9.12
CA GLU A 33 10.03 -3.91 9.48
C GLU A 33 9.62 -5.35 9.71
N GLN A 34 8.55 -5.56 10.48
CA GLN A 34 8.00 -6.89 10.70
C GLN A 34 7.43 -7.49 9.40
N GLN A 35 6.82 -6.69 8.53
CA GLN A 35 6.34 -7.18 7.22
C GLN A 35 7.51 -7.63 6.33
N ILE A 36 8.61 -6.86 6.29
CA ILE A 36 9.85 -7.22 5.57
C ILE A 36 10.45 -8.51 6.15
N ALA A 37 10.50 -8.63 7.48
CA ALA A 37 10.95 -9.84 8.18
C ALA A 37 10.05 -11.05 7.88
N CYS A 38 8.75 -10.82 7.65
CA CYS A 38 7.80 -11.81 7.17
C CYS A 38 7.90 -12.07 5.64
N GLY A 39 8.96 -11.63 4.98
CA GLY A 39 9.22 -11.89 3.57
C GLY A 39 8.52 -10.94 2.59
N ALA A 40 7.82 -9.89 3.04
CA ALA A 40 7.23 -8.92 2.13
C ALA A 40 8.34 -8.15 1.38
N ARG A 41 8.17 -8.01 0.07
CA ARG A 41 9.10 -7.30 -0.83
C ARG A 41 8.43 -6.29 -1.74
N ALA A 42 7.09 -6.26 -1.75
CA ALA A 42 6.30 -5.26 -2.45
C ALA A 42 5.27 -4.60 -1.50
N PHE A 43 5.04 -3.29 -1.62
CA PHE A 43 4.19 -2.55 -0.69
C PHE A 43 3.20 -1.63 -1.41
N ASP A 44 1.92 -1.75 -1.08
CA ASP A 44 0.86 -0.86 -1.54
C ASP A 44 0.71 0.32 -0.57
N LEU A 45 1.13 1.51 -1.01
CA LEU A 45 1.10 2.75 -0.22
C LEU A 45 -0.01 3.66 -0.72
N ARG A 46 -1.03 3.86 0.12
CA ARG A 46 -2.18 4.70 -0.21
C ARG A 46 -2.16 6.03 0.52
N VAL A 47 -2.29 7.12 -0.21
CA VAL A 47 -2.10 8.48 0.29
C VAL A 47 -3.12 9.46 -0.26
N ARG A 48 -3.25 10.60 0.42
CA ARG A 48 -3.89 11.83 -0.05
C ARG A 48 -3.05 13.02 0.33
N PHE A 49 -3.22 14.15 -0.36
CA PHE A 49 -2.65 15.41 0.12
C PHE A 49 -3.49 15.99 1.27
N GLY A 50 -2.79 16.41 2.32
CA GLY A 50 -3.30 17.20 3.43
C GLY A 50 -3.01 18.68 3.28
N LYS A 51 -3.32 19.43 4.33
CA LYS A 51 -2.97 20.86 4.43
C LYS A 51 -1.44 21.02 4.27
N GLY A 52 -1.03 22.01 3.48
CA GLY A 52 0.38 22.29 3.22
C GLY A 52 1.08 21.28 2.32
N GLY A 53 0.33 20.46 1.57
CA GLY A 53 0.91 19.49 0.63
C GLY A 53 1.53 18.26 1.30
N ILE A 54 1.26 18.04 2.59
CA ILE A 54 1.76 16.86 3.32
C ILE A 54 1.02 15.61 2.85
N LEU A 55 1.75 14.54 2.54
CA LEU A 55 1.15 13.23 2.23
C LEU A 55 0.58 12.57 3.50
N ILE A 56 -0.71 12.25 3.45
CA ILE A 56 -1.46 11.62 4.52
C ILE A 56 -1.74 10.17 4.13
N PRO A 57 -1.15 9.19 4.86
CA PRO A 57 -1.52 7.79 4.76
C PRO A 57 -3.00 7.57 5.03
N CYS A 58 -3.69 6.86 4.14
CA CYS A 58 -5.12 6.59 4.34
C CYS A 58 -5.62 5.34 3.60
N HIS A 59 -6.75 4.83 4.06
CA HIS A 59 -7.54 3.82 3.37
C HIS A 59 -9.01 4.20 3.49
N GLY A 60 -9.60 4.64 2.36
CA GLY A 60 -10.91 5.27 2.35
C GLY A 60 -11.00 6.45 3.33
N LEU A 61 -11.92 6.37 4.30
CA LEU A 61 -12.16 7.41 5.30
C LEU A 61 -11.17 7.41 6.48
N VAL A 62 -10.34 6.37 6.62
CA VAL A 62 -9.42 6.22 7.75
C VAL A 62 -8.05 6.77 7.39
N GLU A 63 -7.49 7.62 8.26
CA GLU A 63 -6.15 8.18 8.14
C GLU A 63 -5.23 7.63 9.22
N TYR A 64 -3.95 7.45 8.89
CA TYR A 64 -2.96 6.81 9.78
C TYR A 64 -1.81 7.74 10.15
N LYS A 65 -1.24 7.52 11.35
CA LYS A 65 -0.08 8.25 11.88
C LYS A 65 1.22 7.62 11.36
N ALA A 66 1.58 7.95 10.13
CA ALA A 66 2.88 7.61 9.56
C ALA A 66 3.42 8.78 8.71
N TYR A 67 4.74 8.91 8.66
CA TYR A 67 5.43 9.89 7.81
C TYR A 67 5.87 9.21 6.51
N VAL A 68 5.18 9.52 5.41
CA VAL A 68 5.37 8.85 4.11
C VAL A 68 6.83 8.88 3.63
N PRO A 69 7.55 10.02 3.65
CA PRO A 69 8.95 10.05 3.20
C PRO A 69 9.87 9.12 3.99
N ALA A 70 9.71 9.01 5.32
CA ALA A 70 10.53 8.09 6.11
C ALA A 70 10.22 6.62 5.82
N VAL A 71 8.94 6.30 5.56
CA VAL A 71 8.55 4.95 5.15
C VAL A 71 9.11 4.61 3.77
N VAL A 72 8.99 5.52 2.81
CA VAL A 72 9.54 5.33 1.47
C VAL A 72 11.05 5.15 1.51
N ALA A 73 11.78 6.02 2.23
CA ALA A 73 13.22 5.89 2.40
C ALA A 73 13.63 4.54 3.00
N ARG A 74 12.83 4.01 3.94
CA ARG A 74 13.07 2.68 4.49
C ARG A 74 12.88 1.56 3.48
N LEU A 75 11.84 1.64 2.63
CA LEU A 75 11.60 0.65 1.59
C LEU A 75 12.68 0.68 0.52
N GLU A 76 13.08 1.87 0.08
CA GLU A 76 14.20 2.08 -0.83
C GLU A 76 15.50 1.48 -0.29
N ASN A 77 15.85 1.77 0.97
CA ASN A 77 17.04 1.22 1.64
C ASN A 77 16.99 -0.31 1.79
N ALA A 78 15.79 -0.89 1.85
CA ALA A 78 15.58 -2.33 1.94
C ALA A 78 15.46 -3.02 0.57
N GLY A 79 15.62 -2.28 -0.54
CA GLY A 79 15.44 -2.80 -1.90
C GLY A 79 14.02 -3.31 -2.17
N CYS A 80 13.03 -2.79 -1.46
CA CYS A 80 11.65 -3.23 -1.55
C CYS A 80 10.87 -2.39 -2.55
N CYS A 81 10.18 -3.05 -3.46
CA CYS A 81 9.30 -2.40 -4.41
C CYS A 81 8.08 -1.79 -3.70
N TYR A 82 7.55 -0.71 -4.25
CA TYR A 82 6.28 -0.17 -3.78
C TYR A 82 5.52 0.55 -4.89
N ARG A 83 4.21 0.70 -4.68
CA ARG A 83 3.34 1.53 -5.53
C ARG A 83 2.72 2.63 -4.70
N ILE A 84 2.49 3.78 -5.33
CA ILE A 84 1.80 4.91 -4.71
C ILE A 84 0.41 5.03 -5.32
N ILE A 85 -0.61 4.93 -4.49
CA ILE A 85 -2.01 5.05 -4.91
C ILE A 85 -2.64 6.28 -4.27
N LEU A 86 -3.19 7.16 -5.11
CA LEU A 86 -4.03 8.27 -4.68
C LEU A 86 -5.41 7.75 -4.26
N GLU A 87 -5.76 7.89 -2.99
CA GLU A 87 -7.08 7.52 -2.48
C GLU A 87 -8.11 8.64 -2.76
N ASN A 88 -8.74 8.60 -3.94
CA ASN A 88 -9.67 9.62 -4.47
C ASN A 88 -11.12 9.11 -4.64
N VAL A 89 -11.48 7.99 -4.02
CA VAL A 89 -12.84 7.43 -4.06
C VAL A 89 -13.61 7.77 -2.79
N MET A 90 -13.11 7.37 -1.62
CA MET A 90 -13.79 7.58 -0.34
C MET A 90 -12.96 8.49 0.56
N GLY A 91 -13.55 9.59 1.01
CA GLY A 91 -12.83 10.65 1.71
C GLY A 91 -13.68 11.89 1.88
N GLY A 92 -13.89 12.36 3.10
CA GLY A 92 -14.50 13.68 3.31
C GLY A 92 -13.64 14.84 2.79
N ARG A 93 -12.37 14.60 2.44
CA ARG A 93 -11.49 15.58 1.79
C ARG A 93 -11.57 15.43 0.27
N LYS A 94 -11.96 16.52 -0.38
CA LYS A 94 -11.90 16.66 -1.84
C LYS A 94 -10.43 16.59 -2.26
N VAL A 95 -10.10 15.58 -3.04
CA VAL A 95 -8.80 15.46 -3.72
C VAL A 95 -8.77 16.51 -4.83
N ALA A 96 -7.68 17.27 -4.93
CA ALA A 96 -7.51 18.25 -5.99
C ALA A 96 -7.32 17.55 -7.34
N SER A 97 -7.71 18.18 -8.43
CA SER A 97 -7.62 17.57 -9.77
C SER A 97 -6.18 17.25 -10.18
N ASP A 98 -5.22 18.01 -9.67
CA ASP A 98 -3.78 17.90 -9.93
C ASP A 98 -3.03 17.03 -8.91
N ASP A 99 -3.70 16.49 -7.88
CA ASP A 99 -3.03 15.69 -6.85
C ASP A 99 -2.36 14.43 -7.43
N LEU A 100 -2.95 13.82 -8.47
CA LEU A 100 -2.33 12.67 -9.14
C LEU A 100 -1.02 13.08 -9.83
N ASP A 101 -1.02 14.20 -10.54
CA ASP A 101 0.16 14.70 -11.24
C ASP A 101 1.26 15.12 -10.27
N ARG A 102 0.88 15.68 -9.12
CA ARG A 102 1.81 15.98 -8.03
C ARG A 102 2.46 14.72 -7.45
N LEU A 103 1.70 13.63 -7.27
CA LEU A 103 2.31 12.34 -6.86
C LEU A 103 3.27 11.81 -7.92
N LYS A 104 2.91 11.90 -9.20
CA LYS A 104 3.77 11.48 -10.30
C LYS A 104 5.09 12.26 -10.30
N ALA A 105 5.02 13.58 -10.15
CA ALA A 105 6.20 14.45 -10.09
C ALA A 105 7.10 14.15 -8.88
N ILE A 106 6.54 13.70 -7.76
CA ILE A 106 7.32 13.34 -6.56
C ILE A 106 8.00 11.98 -6.74
N PHE A 107 7.29 10.96 -7.21
CA PHE A 107 7.73 9.56 -7.09
C PHE A 107 8.23 8.90 -8.37
N LEU A 108 7.94 9.45 -9.56
CA LEU A 108 8.39 8.88 -10.83
C LEU A 108 9.73 9.47 -11.26
N THR A 109 10.70 9.41 -10.34
CA THR A 109 12.03 9.98 -10.52
C THR A 109 13.10 8.94 -10.22
N LYS A 110 14.36 9.24 -10.61
CA LYS A 110 15.51 8.35 -10.39
C LYS A 110 15.87 8.17 -8.92
N GLU A 111 15.42 9.10 -8.06
CA GLU A 111 15.60 9.07 -6.60
C GLU A 111 14.75 7.97 -5.93
N PHE A 112 13.73 7.45 -6.64
CA PHE A 112 12.82 6.42 -6.16
C PHE A 112 12.80 5.20 -7.10
N PRO A 113 13.95 4.53 -7.33
CA PRO A 113 14.06 3.45 -8.31
C PRO A 113 13.21 2.22 -7.97
N HIS A 114 12.78 2.04 -6.71
CA HIS A 114 11.91 0.92 -6.32
C HIS A 114 10.42 1.29 -6.33
N CYS A 115 10.06 2.55 -6.64
CA CYS A 115 8.68 2.92 -6.94
C CYS A 115 8.27 2.34 -8.29
N LEU A 116 7.40 1.34 -8.30
CA LEU A 116 6.90 0.68 -9.51
C LEU A 116 6.09 1.64 -10.38
N TYR A 117 5.16 2.36 -9.75
CA TYR A 117 4.25 3.29 -10.42
C TYR A 117 3.47 4.16 -9.42
N VAL A 118 2.85 5.20 -9.97
CA VAL A 118 1.84 6.03 -9.31
C VAL A 118 0.50 5.81 -10.03
N SER A 119 -0.58 5.66 -9.27
CA SER A 119 -1.94 5.50 -9.81
C SER A 119 -2.99 6.16 -8.92
N ASP A 120 -4.23 6.19 -9.37
CA ASP A 120 -5.38 6.64 -8.57
C ASP A 120 -6.41 5.52 -8.40
N LYS A 121 -7.13 5.54 -7.28
CA LYS A 121 -8.07 4.45 -6.98
C LYS A 121 -9.38 4.54 -7.79
N ARG A 122 -9.78 5.72 -8.23
CA ARG A 122 -11.06 5.95 -8.93
C ARG A 122 -11.02 5.40 -10.34
N SER A 123 -9.97 5.73 -11.09
CA SER A 123 -9.86 5.42 -12.51
C SER A 123 -8.71 4.49 -12.83
N TRP A 124 -7.84 4.17 -11.86
CA TRP A 124 -6.62 3.39 -12.06
C TRP A 124 -5.73 3.97 -13.17
N ASN A 125 -5.67 5.32 -13.27
CA ASN A 125 -4.80 6.05 -14.18
C ASN A 125 -3.34 5.90 -13.75
N THR A 126 -2.75 4.82 -14.23
CA THR A 126 -1.45 4.33 -13.80
C THR A 126 -0.35 4.87 -14.71
N THR A 127 0.68 5.44 -14.11
CA THR A 127 1.91 5.83 -14.79
C THR A 127 3.08 5.12 -14.14
N ARG A 128 3.76 4.26 -14.92
CA ARG A 128 4.92 3.50 -14.46
C ARG A 128 6.14 4.39 -14.30
N ASN A 129 6.97 4.06 -13.33
CA ASN A 129 8.24 4.76 -13.15
C ASN A 129 9.22 4.29 -14.24
N PRO A 130 9.71 5.19 -15.11
CA PRO A 130 10.69 4.82 -16.13
C PRO A 130 12.02 4.36 -15.53
N TYR A 131 12.34 4.75 -14.30
CA TYR A 131 13.59 4.40 -13.61
C TYR A 131 13.51 3.11 -12.80
N CYS A 132 12.32 2.55 -12.62
CA CYS A 132 12.16 1.25 -12.00
C CYS A 132 12.37 0.15 -13.05
N LEU A 133 13.37 -0.71 -12.84
CA LEU A 133 13.70 -1.79 -13.76
C LEU A 133 12.70 -2.96 -13.68
N GLU A 134 12.06 -3.12 -12.52
CA GLU A 134 11.11 -4.19 -12.28
C GLU A 134 9.84 -4.03 -13.13
N ARG A 135 9.42 -5.14 -13.76
CA ARG A 135 8.24 -5.20 -14.62
C ARG A 135 7.37 -6.38 -14.22
N LEU A 136 6.93 -6.34 -12.97
CA LEU A 136 6.20 -7.43 -12.34
C LEU A 136 4.70 -7.36 -12.69
N GLY A 137 4.09 -8.53 -12.90
CA GLY A 137 2.64 -8.70 -12.87
C GLY A 137 2.10 -8.51 -11.45
N GLU A 138 0.78 -8.29 -11.32
CA GLU A 138 0.17 -8.06 -10.01
C GLU A 138 -1.11 -8.89 -9.85
N GLN A 139 -1.23 -9.55 -8.70
CA GLN A 139 -2.42 -10.30 -8.30
C GLN A 139 -2.85 -9.91 -6.89
N ASN A 140 -4.12 -9.54 -6.77
CA ASN A 140 -4.72 -9.20 -5.49
C ASN A 140 -5.20 -10.49 -4.79
N ARG A 141 -4.50 -10.88 -3.73
CA ARG A 141 -4.84 -12.00 -2.83
C ARG A 141 -5.44 -11.47 -1.51
N HIS A 142 -6.34 -10.50 -1.64
CA HIS A 142 -7.04 -9.83 -0.55
C HIS A 142 -8.56 -9.89 -0.75
N GLY A 143 -9.35 -9.41 0.22
CA GLY A 143 -10.81 -9.38 0.11
C GLY A 143 -11.28 -8.57 -1.10
N GLY A 144 -12.23 -9.10 -1.89
CA GLY A 144 -12.84 -8.42 -3.04
C GLY A 144 -13.93 -7.41 -2.66
N THR A 145 -14.68 -6.92 -3.64
CA THR A 145 -15.74 -5.88 -3.51
C THR A 145 -16.91 -6.25 -2.60
N GLY A 146 -17.07 -7.51 -2.18
CA GLY A 146 -18.05 -7.95 -1.17
C GLY A 146 -17.48 -8.10 0.25
N CYS A 147 -16.21 -7.75 0.46
CA CYS A 147 -15.53 -7.94 1.74
C CYS A 147 -15.75 -6.74 2.67
N ILE A 148 -16.74 -6.85 3.56
CA ILE A 148 -16.99 -5.83 4.58
C ILE A 148 -15.89 -5.86 5.65
N ILE A 149 -15.46 -7.05 6.09
CA ILE A 149 -14.44 -7.22 7.14
C ILE A 149 -13.24 -8.00 6.57
N PRO A 150 -12.13 -7.33 6.19
CA PRO A 150 -10.94 -7.95 5.59
C PRO A 150 -10.45 -9.19 6.33
N ARG A 151 -10.44 -9.13 7.67
CA ARG A 151 -9.96 -10.22 8.54
C ARG A 151 -10.65 -11.56 8.30
N LEU A 152 -11.94 -11.58 7.97
CA LEU A 152 -12.69 -12.83 7.79
C LEU A 152 -12.27 -13.58 6.53
N TRP A 153 -11.80 -12.86 5.52
CA TRP A 153 -11.46 -13.40 4.19
C TRP A 153 -10.02 -13.92 4.09
N VAL A 154 -9.12 -13.47 4.98
CA VAL A 154 -7.71 -13.90 5.02
C VAL A 154 -7.56 -15.42 5.10
N ARG A 155 -8.52 -16.11 5.73
CA ARG A 155 -8.50 -17.58 5.85
C ARG A 155 -8.40 -18.29 4.50
N LYS A 156 -9.01 -17.74 3.44
CA LYS A 156 -9.00 -18.31 2.09
C LYS A 156 -7.61 -18.34 1.46
N TYR A 157 -6.74 -17.41 1.86
CA TYR A 157 -5.44 -17.21 1.22
C TYR A 157 -4.25 -17.72 2.03
N LYS A 158 -4.50 -18.32 3.21
CA LYS A 158 -3.45 -18.83 4.10
C LYS A 158 -2.53 -19.85 3.43
N TYR A 159 -3.09 -20.74 2.62
CA TYR A 159 -2.34 -21.84 2.00
C TYR A 159 -1.16 -21.35 1.14
N TYR A 160 -1.35 -20.25 0.40
CA TYR A 160 -0.35 -19.72 -0.53
C TYR A 160 0.63 -18.72 0.11
N LYS A 161 0.38 -18.27 1.35
CA LYS A 161 1.21 -17.23 1.98
C LYS A 161 2.65 -17.68 2.17
N ALA A 162 2.86 -18.90 2.71
CA ALA A 162 4.20 -19.42 2.96
C ALA A 162 5.02 -19.55 1.66
N GLN A 163 4.40 -20.07 0.60
CA GLN A 163 5.02 -20.20 -0.72
C GLN A 163 5.42 -18.83 -1.29
N HIS A 164 4.53 -17.84 -1.24
CA HIS A 164 4.85 -16.52 -1.77
C HIS A 164 5.83 -15.75 -0.88
N ALA A 165 5.80 -15.94 0.44
CA ALA A 165 6.77 -15.36 1.38
C ALA A 165 8.19 -15.88 1.17
N ALA A 166 8.35 -17.10 0.63
CA ALA A 166 9.64 -17.60 0.13
C ALA A 166 10.12 -16.87 -1.15
N ASN A 167 9.29 -16.03 -1.76
CA ASN A 167 9.59 -15.22 -2.94
C ASN A 167 10.13 -16.01 -4.14
N LEU A 168 9.65 -17.25 -4.32
CA LEU A 168 10.03 -18.09 -5.47
C LEU A 168 9.43 -17.61 -6.80
N ASP A 169 8.29 -16.92 -6.74
CA ASP A 169 7.70 -16.25 -7.89
C ASP A 169 8.39 -14.89 -8.07
N THR A 170 9.19 -14.75 -9.13
CA THR A 170 9.94 -13.51 -9.43
C THR A 170 9.26 -12.64 -10.47
N GLU A 171 8.11 -13.04 -11.01
CA GLU A 171 7.43 -12.34 -12.10
C GLU A 171 6.15 -11.65 -11.63
N THR A 172 5.50 -12.15 -10.58
CA THR A 172 4.21 -11.65 -10.10
C THR A 172 4.26 -11.24 -8.62
N ILE A 173 3.78 -10.04 -8.32
CA ILE A 173 3.50 -9.60 -6.95
C ILE A 173 2.12 -10.08 -6.53
N HIS A 174 2.05 -10.79 -5.41
CA HIS A 174 0.80 -11.21 -4.81
C HIS A 174 0.52 -10.36 -3.58
N TYR A 175 -0.45 -9.45 -3.64
CA TYR A 175 -0.78 -8.54 -2.54
C TYR A 175 -1.76 -9.18 -1.55
N TYR A 176 -1.37 -9.23 -0.27
CA TYR A 176 -2.14 -9.84 0.81
C TYR A 176 -2.57 -8.83 1.86
N ASP A 177 -3.77 -9.05 2.40
CA ASP A 177 -4.13 -8.55 3.72
C ASP A 177 -3.46 -9.42 4.80
N PHE A 178 -3.01 -8.75 5.85
CA PHE A 178 -2.39 -9.25 7.07
C PHE A 178 -1.16 -10.08 6.75
N VAL A 179 -0.07 -9.42 6.40
CA VAL A 179 1.23 -10.08 6.24
C VAL A 179 1.65 -10.66 7.60
N ASP A 180 1.59 -11.98 7.70
CA ASP A 180 1.97 -12.78 8.84
C ASP A 180 2.49 -14.14 8.35
N ILE A 181 3.74 -14.47 8.67
CA ILE A 181 4.20 -15.87 8.59
C ILE A 181 3.78 -16.51 9.92
N LYS A 182 2.98 -17.57 9.83
CA LYS A 182 2.77 -18.52 10.92
C LYS A 182 3.11 -19.90 10.42
#